data_AF-A0A661PWJ2-F1
#
_entry.id   AF-A0A661PWJ2-F1
#
_cell.length_a   1.000
_cell.length_b   1.000
_cell.length_c   1.000
_cell.angle_alpha   90.00
_cell.angle_beta   90.00
_cell.angle_gamma   90.00
#
_symmetry.space_group_name_H-M   'P 1'
#
loop_
_entity.id
_entity.type
_entity.pdbx_description
1 polymer ?
#
loop_
_entity_poly.entity_id
_entity_poly.type
_entity_poly.pdbx_seq_one_letter_code
_entity_poly.pdbx_strand_id
1 'polypeptide(L)'
;MGRAITQKSASVKIDLAILNSRTSNLKEELKETSAGKISTCQLERIAETIAQQLELEEQTMEKIGLPLTPIHLEEHKKMLAAITLLEFSWKAKRISNEVYIKALNYKFEFHHHYFDQAQPLSSF
;
A
#
# COMPACT_ATOMS: atom_id res chain seq x y z
N MET A 1 26.80 -24.83 -3.41
CA MET A 1 25.99 -23.67 -3.86
C MET A 1 24.51 -23.71 -3.39
N GLY A 2 24.16 -24.37 -2.28
CA GLY A 2 22.74 -24.62 -1.90
C GLY A 2 22.11 -23.73 -0.81
N ARG A 3 22.84 -22.77 -0.21
CA ARG A 3 22.33 -21.93 0.90
C ARG A 3 21.66 -20.62 0.46
N ALA A 4 22.04 -20.04 -0.66
CA ALA A 4 21.53 -18.74 -1.12
C ALA A 4 20.10 -18.83 -1.70
N ILE A 5 19.74 -19.97 -2.29
CA ILE A 5 18.42 -20.20 -2.92
C ILE A 5 17.34 -20.39 -1.85
N THR A 6 17.65 -21.08 -0.76
CA THR A 6 16.74 -21.34 0.37
C THR A 6 16.49 -20.11 1.24
N GLN A 7 17.49 -19.24 1.44
CA GLN A 7 17.29 -17.96 2.16
C GLN A 7 16.44 -16.95 1.38
N LYS A 8 16.62 -16.85 0.05
CA LYS A 8 15.75 -16.01 -0.81
C LYS A 8 14.28 -16.43 -0.73
N SER A 9 14.02 -17.74 -0.76
CA SER A 9 12.67 -18.32 -0.65
C SER A 9 11.99 -18.04 0.71
N ALA A 10 12.73 -18.08 1.82
CA ALA A 10 12.17 -17.79 3.14
C ALA A 10 11.86 -16.29 3.34
N SER A 11 12.73 -15.40 2.85
CA SER A 11 12.51 -13.94 2.93
C SER A 11 11.28 -13.51 2.15
N VAL A 12 11.11 -14.01 0.92
CA VAL A 12 9.96 -13.69 0.06
C VAL A 12 8.65 -14.11 0.70
N LYS A 13 8.60 -15.31 1.33
CA LYS A 13 7.40 -15.78 2.04
C LYS A 13 7.03 -14.88 3.22
N ILE A 14 8.02 -14.34 3.93
CA ILE A 14 7.80 -13.38 5.01
C ILE A 14 7.27 -12.06 4.45
N ASP A 15 7.89 -11.53 3.39
CA ASP A 15 7.47 -10.28 2.74
C ASP A 15 6.02 -10.38 2.22
N LEU A 16 5.66 -11.48 1.55
CA LEU A 16 4.30 -11.74 1.09
C LEU A 16 3.29 -11.84 2.25
N ALA A 17 3.65 -12.49 3.36
CA ALA A 17 2.80 -12.56 4.54
C ALA A 17 2.59 -11.17 5.18
N ILE A 18 3.64 -10.34 5.21
CA ILE A 18 3.56 -8.95 5.67
C ILE A 18 2.65 -8.13 4.76
N LEU A 19 2.82 -8.21 3.43
CA LEU A 19 1.98 -7.51 2.46
C LEU A 19 0.50 -7.87 2.61
N ASN A 20 0.19 -9.17 2.71
CA ASN A 20 -1.18 -9.64 2.89
C ASN A 20 -1.79 -9.17 4.22
N SER A 21 -1.04 -9.28 5.33
CA SER A 21 -1.49 -8.84 6.64
C SER A 21 -1.72 -7.32 6.67
N ARG A 22 -0.79 -6.53 6.14
CA ARG A 22 -0.92 -5.06 6.05
C ARG A 22 -2.11 -4.65 5.18
N THR A 23 -2.30 -5.30 4.05
CA THR A 23 -3.45 -5.06 3.17
C THR A 23 -4.77 -5.31 3.89
N SER A 24 -4.87 -6.42 4.63
CA SER A 24 -6.08 -6.74 5.42
C SER A 24 -6.32 -5.70 6.50
N ASN A 25 -5.28 -5.36 7.28
CA ASN A 25 -5.38 -4.38 8.36
C ASN A 25 -5.74 -2.99 7.82
N LEU A 26 -5.15 -2.56 6.70
CA LEU A 26 -5.49 -1.29 6.05
C LEU A 26 -6.96 -1.24 5.62
N LYS A 27 -7.50 -2.32 5.04
CA LYS A 27 -8.91 -2.39 4.67
C LYS A 27 -9.83 -2.29 5.88
N GLU A 28 -9.48 -2.94 6.98
CA GLU A 28 -10.23 -2.86 8.22
C GLU A 28 -10.17 -1.46 8.82
N GLU A 29 -8.96 -0.88 8.96
CA GLU A 29 -8.77 0.48 9.49
C GLU A 29 -9.50 1.53 8.64
N LEU A 30 -9.46 1.39 7.31
CA LEU A 30 -10.15 2.29 6.38
C LEU A 30 -11.70 2.15 6.43
N LYS A 31 -12.21 0.97 6.78
CA LYS A 31 -13.65 0.74 7.03
C LYS A 31 -14.09 1.28 8.38
N GLU A 32 -13.34 1.00 9.43
CA GLU A 32 -13.59 1.51 10.78
C GLU A 32 -13.52 3.04 10.81
N THR A 33 -12.57 3.63 10.07
CA THR A 33 -12.48 5.09 9.92
C THR A 33 -13.69 5.69 9.19
N SER A 34 -14.36 4.94 8.32
CA SER A 34 -15.59 5.41 7.69
C SER A 34 -16.80 5.38 8.65
N ALA A 35 -16.72 4.66 9.78
CA ALA A 35 -17.81 4.45 10.74
C ALA A 35 -17.85 5.44 11.93
N GLY A 36 -16.78 6.20 12.19
CA GLY A 36 -16.81 7.39 13.08
C GLY A 36 -15.79 7.44 14.23
N LYS A 37 -15.38 8.68 14.55
CA LYS A 37 -14.33 9.15 15.49
C LYS A 37 -12.93 8.55 15.28
N ILE A 38 -12.12 9.30 14.55
CA ILE A 38 -10.71 8.97 14.29
C ILE A 38 -9.81 10.07 14.81
N SER A 39 -8.70 9.63 15.38
CA SER A 39 -7.62 10.52 15.74
C SER A 39 -6.79 10.90 14.50
N THR A 40 -6.30 12.14 14.47
CA THR A 40 -5.34 12.61 13.46
C THR A 40 -4.15 11.66 13.31
N CYS A 41 -3.65 11.10 14.42
CA CYS A 41 -2.56 10.13 14.45
C CYS A 41 -2.86 8.85 13.66
N GLN A 42 -4.09 8.32 13.75
CA GLN A 42 -4.50 7.16 12.96
C GLN A 42 -4.53 7.47 11.46
N LEU A 43 -4.95 8.66 11.06
CA LEU A 43 -5.00 9.07 9.65
C LEU A 43 -3.61 9.25 9.03
N GLU A 44 -2.68 9.80 9.79
CA GLU A 44 -1.28 9.90 9.38
C GLU A 44 -0.66 8.50 9.23
N ARG A 45 -0.91 7.61 10.20
CA ARG A 45 -0.44 6.23 10.17
C ARG A 45 -0.96 5.46 8.95
N ILE A 46 -2.22 5.64 8.56
CA ILE A 46 -2.80 4.97 7.39
C ILE A 46 -2.05 5.40 6.11
N ALA A 47 -1.82 6.69 5.92
CA ALA A 47 -1.11 7.20 4.75
C ALA A 47 0.34 6.66 4.69
N GLU A 48 1.03 6.64 5.83
CA GLU A 48 2.38 6.06 5.93
C GLU A 48 2.38 4.56 5.64
N THR A 49 1.40 3.82 6.17
CA THR A 49 1.30 2.37 5.97
C THR A 49 1.07 2.03 4.49
N ILE A 50 0.26 2.82 3.78
CA ILE A 50 0.09 2.68 2.32
C ILE A 50 1.43 2.90 1.60
N ALA A 51 2.18 3.94 1.94
CA ALA A 51 3.48 4.21 1.31
C ALA A 51 4.49 3.08 1.54
N GLN A 52 4.60 2.59 2.77
CA GLN A 52 5.46 1.46 3.12
C GLN A 52 5.03 0.16 2.42
N GLN A 53 3.75 -0.01 2.12
CA GLN A 53 3.24 -1.17 1.39
C GLN A 53 3.69 -1.15 -0.07
N LEU A 54 3.58 -0.01 -0.77
CA LEU A 54 4.02 0.13 -2.16
C LEU A 54 5.53 -0.15 -2.30
N GLU A 55 6.34 0.37 -1.36
CA GLU A 55 7.79 0.11 -1.35
C GLU A 55 8.11 -1.38 -1.14
N LEU A 56 7.43 -2.03 -0.19
CA LEU A 56 7.62 -3.46 0.06
C LEU A 56 7.17 -4.31 -1.12
N GLU A 57 6.11 -3.90 -1.82
CA GLU A 57 5.62 -4.54 -3.05
C GLU A 57 6.71 -4.51 -4.14
N GLU A 58 7.26 -3.34 -4.43
CA GLU A 58 8.36 -3.18 -5.39
C GLU A 58 9.57 -4.06 -5.01
N GLN A 59 10.03 -4.00 -3.76
CA GLN A 59 11.14 -4.83 -3.29
C GLN A 59 10.84 -6.33 -3.42
N THR A 60 9.60 -6.74 -3.18
CA THR A 60 9.18 -8.14 -3.30
C THR A 60 9.18 -8.58 -4.77
N MET A 61 8.66 -7.76 -5.67
CA MET A 61 8.65 -8.01 -7.12
C MET A 61 10.08 -8.17 -7.67
N GLU A 62 11.01 -7.29 -7.27
CA GLU A 62 12.43 -7.41 -7.64
C GLU A 62 13.03 -8.73 -7.15
N LYS A 63 12.74 -9.13 -5.90
CA LYS A 63 13.26 -10.36 -5.30
C LYS A 63 12.80 -11.62 -6.03
N ILE A 64 11.56 -11.66 -6.50
CA ILE A 64 10.97 -12.81 -7.22
C ILE A 64 11.19 -12.74 -8.75
N GLY A 65 11.83 -11.69 -9.24
CA GLY A 65 12.13 -11.51 -10.66
C GLY A 65 10.91 -11.22 -11.51
N LEU A 66 9.83 -10.70 -10.90
CA LEU A 66 8.70 -10.18 -11.64
C LEU A 66 9.06 -8.84 -12.28
N PRO A 67 8.66 -8.60 -13.53
CA PRO A 67 8.94 -7.33 -14.18
C PRO A 67 8.16 -6.22 -13.49
N LEU A 68 8.87 -5.39 -12.73
CA LEU A 68 8.44 -4.04 -12.37
C LEU A 68 8.39 -3.19 -13.63
N THR A 69 7.24 -3.23 -14.29
CA THR A 69 7.06 -2.46 -15.52
C THR A 69 7.23 -0.97 -15.20
N PRO A 70 7.78 -0.16 -16.12
CA PRO A 70 7.84 1.28 -15.94
C PRO A 70 6.47 1.90 -15.62
N ILE A 71 5.39 1.29 -16.12
CA ILE A 71 4.01 1.69 -15.84
C ILE A 71 3.68 1.51 -14.35
N HIS A 72 3.96 0.33 -13.77
CA HIS A 72 3.66 0.06 -12.36
C HIS A 72 4.43 0.99 -11.40
N LEU A 73 5.73 1.17 -11.64
CA LEU A 73 6.55 2.13 -10.88
C LEU A 73 6.03 3.57 -10.98
N GLU A 74 5.61 3.97 -12.18
CA GLU A 74 5.06 5.31 -12.40
C GLU A 74 3.71 5.51 -11.69
N GLU A 75 2.88 4.46 -11.61
CA GLU A 75 1.63 4.50 -10.87
C GLU A 75 1.85 4.59 -9.35
N HIS A 76 2.83 3.86 -8.80
CA HIS A 76 3.23 4.04 -7.39
C HIS A 76 3.68 5.48 -7.11
N LYS A 77 4.53 6.05 -7.98
CA LYS A 77 4.96 7.45 -7.85
C LYS A 77 3.78 8.43 -7.88
N LYS A 78 2.85 8.26 -8.83
CA LYS A 78 1.64 9.09 -8.93
C LYS A 78 0.76 8.95 -7.68
N MET A 79 0.61 7.73 -7.17
CA MET A 79 -0.18 7.45 -5.98
C MET A 79 0.43 8.12 -4.75
N LEU A 80 1.74 7.95 -4.52
CA LEU A 80 2.48 8.60 -3.44
C LEU A 80 2.36 10.13 -3.52
N ALA A 81 2.61 10.72 -4.68
CA ALA A 81 2.49 12.16 -4.89
C ALA A 81 1.06 12.66 -4.57
N ALA A 82 0.04 11.90 -4.96
CA ALA A 82 -1.34 12.24 -4.67
C ALA A 82 -1.69 12.10 -3.19
N ILE A 83 -1.16 11.10 -2.49
CA ILE A 83 -1.31 10.95 -1.02
C ILE A 83 -0.65 12.14 -0.31
N THR A 84 0.57 12.52 -0.70
CA THR A 84 1.26 13.69 -0.14
C THR A 84 0.45 14.98 -0.34
N LEU A 85 -0.12 15.19 -1.53
CA LEU A 85 -0.96 16.36 -1.80
C LEU A 85 -2.26 16.37 -0.96
N LEU A 86 -2.88 15.20 -0.81
CA LEU A 86 -4.06 15.02 0.03
C LEU A 86 -3.73 15.32 1.49
N GLU A 87 -2.63 14.78 2.00
CA GLU A 87 -2.18 14.97 3.37
C GLU A 87 -1.87 16.45 3.65
N PHE A 88 -1.19 17.13 2.72
CA PHE A 88 -0.94 18.57 2.81
C PHE A 88 -2.26 19.36 2.90
N SER A 89 -3.22 19.04 2.03
CA SER A 89 -4.52 19.71 2.00
C SER A 89 -5.32 19.47 3.29
N TRP A 90 -5.25 18.26 3.83
CA TRP A 90 -5.91 17.87 5.07
C TRP A 90 -5.28 18.54 6.30
N LYS A 91 -3.95 18.53 6.42
CA LYS A 91 -3.20 19.21 7.50
C LYS A 91 -3.44 20.72 7.49
N ALA A 92 -3.57 21.31 6.30
CA ALA A 92 -3.95 22.71 6.11
C ALA A 92 -5.45 22.98 6.37
N LYS A 93 -6.23 21.97 6.80
CA LYS A 93 -7.69 22.04 7.05
C LYS A 93 -8.51 22.48 5.83
N ARG A 94 -7.99 22.29 4.62
CA ARG A 94 -8.68 22.61 3.35
C ARG A 94 -9.71 21.55 2.97
N ILE A 95 -9.57 20.34 3.49
CA ILE A 95 -10.51 19.23 3.34
C ILE A 95 -10.82 18.62 4.70
N SER A 96 -12.01 18.05 4.84
CA SER A 96 -12.43 17.37 6.08
C SER A 96 -11.77 15.99 6.22
N ASN A 97 -11.78 15.44 7.43
CA ASN A 97 -11.35 14.06 7.68
C ASN A 97 -12.10 13.07 6.78
N GLU A 98 -13.41 13.27 6.59
CA GLU A 98 -14.23 12.40 5.73
C GLU A 98 -13.77 12.42 4.27
N VAL A 99 -13.49 13.61 3.72
CA VAL A 99 -12.98 13.74 2.36
C VAL A 99 -11.60 13.09 2.23
N TYR A 100 -10.74 13.28 3.23
CA TYR A 100 -9.41 12.66 3.26
C TYR A 100 -9.49 11.12 3.29
N ILE A 101 -10.33 10.55 4.18
CA ILE A 101 -10.55 9.11 4.29
C ILE A 101 -11.09 8.53 2.98
N LYS A 102 -12.12 9.15 2.40
CA LYS A 102 -12.69 8.69 1.12
C LYS A 102 -11.65 8.72 0.00
N ALA A 103 -10.81 9.75 -0.04
CA ALA A 103 -9.76 9.87 -1.06
C ALA A 103 -8.66 8.82 -0.88
N LEU A 104 -8.23 8.54 0.35
CA LEU A 104 -7.29 7.45 0.65
C LEU A 104 -7.88 6.09 0.27
N ASN A 105 -9.13 5.83 0.68
CA ASN A 105 -9.86 4.61 0.34
C ASN A 105 -9.92 4.37 -1.17
N TYR A 106 -10.37 5.38 -1.92
CA TYR A 106 -10.48 5.28 -3.37
C TYR A 106 -9.14 4.95 -4.04
N LYS A 107 -8.06 5.61 -3.60
CA LYS A 107 -6.71 5.37 -4.15
C LYS A 107 -6.21 3.97 -3.83
N PHE A 108 -6.41 3.53 -2.59
CA PHE A 108 -6.00 2.20 -2.16
C PHE A 108 -6.79 1.09 -2.87
N GLU A 109 -8.11 1.21 -2.96
CA GLU A 109 -8.96 0.25 -3.67
C GLU A 109 -8.66 0.20 -5.17
N PHE A 110 -8.41 1.36 -5.79
CA PHE A 110 -8.02 1.42 -7.20
C PHE A 110 -6.73 0.65 -7.48
N HIS A 111 -5.69 0.90 -6.67
CA HIS A 111 -4.41 0.17 -6.78
C HIS A 111 -4.62 -1.33 -6.62
N HIS A 112 -5.29 -1.73 -5.54
CA HIS A 112 -5.53 -3.12 -5.23
C HIS A 112 -6.34 -3.86 -6.32
N HIS A 113 -7.33 -3.20 -6.91
CA HIS A 113 -8.15 -3.81 -7.95
C HIS A 113 -7.41 -3.92 -9.29
N TYR A 114 -6.64 -2.90 -9.67
CA TYR A 114 -6.02 -2.84 -10.99
C TYR A 114 -4.68 -3.58 -11.07
N PHE A 115 -3.90 -3.60 -9.99
CA PHE A 115 -2.57 -4.20 -9.96
C PHE A 115 -2.56 -5.53 -9.19
N ASP A 116 -2.91 -5.50 -7.89
CA ASP A 116 -2.80 -6.69 -7.05
C ASP A 116 -3.74 -7.83 -7.48
N GLN A 117 -4.98 -7.52 -7.90
CA GLN A 117 -5.94 -8.54 -8.34
C GLN A 117 -5.69 -8.99 -9.79
N ALA A 118 -5.14 -8.13 -10.64
CA ALA A 118 -4.81 -8.48 -12.01
C ALA A 118 -3.56 -9.36 -12.11
N GLN A 119 -2.59 -9.16 -11.20
CA GLN A 119 -1.37 -9.96 -11.09
C GLN A 119 -1.01 -10.23 -9.61
N PRO A 120 -1.69 -11.17 -8.94
CA PRO A 120 -1.44 -11.43 -7.53
C PRO A 120 -0.05 -12.04 -7.32
N LEU A 121 0.78 -11.37 -6.52
CA LEU A 121 2.12 -11.82 -6.14
C LEU A 121 2.12 -13.18 -5.42
N SER A 122 0.99 -13.57 -4.82
CA SER A 122 0.80 -14.87 -4.16
C SER A 122 0.78 -16.07 -5.12
N SER A 123 0.80 -15.83 -6.43
CA SER A 123 0.80 -16.87 -7.46
C SER A 123 2.20 -17.41 -7.79
N PHE A 124 3.26 -16.83 -7.20
CA PHE A 124 4.67 -17.13 -7.45
C PHE A 124 5.35 -17.70 -6.20
#